data_AF-A0A7C2QWD7-F1
#
_entry.id   AF-A0A7C2QWD7-F1
#
_cell.length_a   1.000
_cell.length_b   1.000
_cell.length_c   1.000
_cell.angle_alpha   90.00
_cell.angle_beta   90.00
_cell.angle_gamma   90.00
#
_symmetry.space_group_name_H-M   'P 1'
#
loop_
_entity.id
_entity.type
_entity.pdbx_description
1 polymer ?
#
loop_
_entity_poly.entity_id
_entity_poly.type
_entity_poly.pdbx_seq_one_letter_code
_entity_poly.pdbx_strand_id
1 'polypeptide(L)' 'MGSHGEDELRYRALFQCAQDGIFLFDADTGCFIEVNDAFLRMFGYSPQQIAR' A
#
# COMPACT_ATOMS: atom_id res chain seq x y z
N MET A 1 12.61 9.87 22.85
CA MET A 1 13.06 8.58 22.30
C MET A 1 11.95 8.11 21.36
N GLY A 2 12.16 8.25 20.05
CA GLY A 2 11.43 7.59 18.96
C GLY A 2 9.90 7.75 18.86
N SER A 3 9.39 8.92 18.49
CA SER A 3 7.98 9.09 18.09
C SER A 3 7.64 8.52 16.70
N HIS A 4 8.65 8.14 15.90
CA HIS A 4 8.46 7.77 14.50
C HIS A 4 7.93 6.35 14.25
N GLY A 5 8.04 5.43 15.21
CA GLY A 5 7.63 4.04 15.01
C GLY A 5 6.12 3.81 15.16
N GLU A 6 5.46 4.57 16.03
CA GLU A 6 4.03 4.39 16.31
C GLU A 6 3.17 4.91 15.15
N ASP A 7 3.60 6.01 14.51
CA ASP A 7 2.93 6.57 13.34
C ASP A 7 3.01 5.63 12.14
N GLU A 8 4.15 4.96 11.92
CA GLU A 8 4.31 4.03 10.80
C GLU A 8 3.48 2.76 10.99
N LEU A 9 3.44 2.20 12.20
CA LEU A 9 2.57 1.06 12.52
C LEU A 9 1.09 1.41 12.36
N ARG A 10 0.69 2.60 12.83
CA ARG A 10 -0.69 3.06 12.74
C ARG A 10 -1.08 3.36 11.29
N TYR A 11 -0.19 4.00 10.53
CA TYR A 11 -0.34 4.21 9.10
C TYR A 11 -0.53 2.87 8.38
N ARG A 12 0.37 1.91 8.61
CA ARG A 12 0.33 0.60 7.95
C ARG A 12 -0.93 -0.20 8.31
N ALA A 13 -1.38 -0.13 9.57
CA ALA A 13 -2.62 -0.75 10.01
C ALA A 13 -3.86 -0.13 9.33
N LEU A 14 -3.94 1.20 9.25
CA LEU A 14 -5.04 1.89 8.57
C LEU A 14 -5.03 1.60 7.06
N PHE A 15 -3.84 1.62 6.45
CA PHE A 15 -3.64 1.34 5.04
C PHE A 15 -4.08 -0.08 4.65
N GLN A 16 -3.68 -1.09 5.44
CA GLN A 16 -4.06 -2.48 5.18
C GLN A 16 -5.51 -2.82 5.56
N CYS A 17 -6.08 -2.16 6.57
CA CYS A 17 -7.45 -2.42 7.04
C CYS A 17 -8.52 -1.69 6.20
N ALA A 18 -8.12 -0.70 5.39
CA ALA A 18 -9.05 0.00 4.50
C ALA A 18 -9.74 -0.97 3.54
N GLN A 19 -11.07 -0.87 3.43
CA GLN A 19 -11.87 -1.66 2.47
C GLN A 19 -11.71 -1.16 1.03
N ASP A 20 -11.43 0.12 0.86
CA ASP A 20 -11.14 0.69 -0.45
C ASP A 20 -9.70 0.35 -0.86
N GLY A 21 -9.52 0.05 -2.14
CA GLY A 21 -8.21 -0.17 -2.72
C GLY A 21 -7.39 1.12 -2.71
N ILE A 22 -6.33 1.15 -1.90
CA ILE A 22 -5.37 2.26 -1.85
C ILE A 22 -4.12 1.82 -2.59
N PHE A 23 -3.67 2.64 -3.53
CA PHE A 23 -2.44 2.45 -4.27
C PHE A 23 -1.67 3.76 -4.39
N LEU A 24 -0.36 3.67 -4.33
CA LEU A 24 0.59 4.73 -4.61
C LEU A 24 1.37 4.31 -5.85
N PHE A 25 1.44 5.19 -6.83
CA PHE A 25 2.22 4.98 -8.04
C PHE A 25 3.09 6.19 -8.31
N ASP A 26 4.23 5.93 -8.93
CA ASP A 26 5.17 6.95 -9.37
C ASP A 26 4.64 7.60 -10.65
N ALA A 27 4.51 8.92 -10.66
CA ALA A 27 3.90 9.63 -11.79
C ALA A 27 4.82 9.67 -13.02
N ASP A 28 6.14 9.62 -12.82
CA ASP A 28 7.14 9.69 -13.89
C ASP A 28 7.32 8.33 -14.59
N THR A 29 7.37 7.23 -13.83
CA THR A 29 7.56 5.87 -14.36
C THR A 29 6.25 5.12 -14.57
N GLY A 30 5.17 5.53 -13.91
CA GLY A 30 3.88 4.83 -13.90
C GLY A 30 3.89 3.53 -13.10
N CYS A 31 4.97 3.23 -12.37
CA CYS A 31 5.09 2.02 -11.58
C CYS A 31 4.39 2.16 -10.23
N PHE A 32 3.79 1.09 -9.74
CA PHE A 32 3.23 1.06 -8.40
C PHE A 32 4.35 1.03 -7.36
N ILE A 33 4.31 1.98 -6.43
CA ILE A 33 5.22 2.09 -5.29
C ILE A 33 4.68 1.23 -4.14
N GLU A 34 3.38 1.33 -3.86
CA GLU A 34 2.75 0.63 -2.74
C GLU A 34 1.28 0.36 -3.04
N VAL A 35 0.75 -0.77 -2.57
CA VAL A 35 -0.68 -1.11 -2.66
C VAL A 35 -1.14 -1.81 -1.40
N ASN A 36 -2.41 -1.63 -1.02
CA ASN A 36 -3.00 -2.35 0.09
C ASN A 36 -3.63 -3.69 -0.35
N ASP A 37 -3.93 -4.54 0.63
CA ASP A 37 -4.60 -5.83 0.40
C ASP A 37 -5.97 -5.68 -0.28
N ALA A 38 -6.71 -4.61 0.01
CA ALA A 38 -7.98 -4.35 -0.66
C ALA A 38 -7.81 -4.10 -2.16
N PHE A 39 -6.77 -3.38 -2.58
CA PHE A 39 -6.45 -3.16 -3.99
C PHE A 39 -6.12 -4.49 -4.68
N LEU A 40 -5.27 -5.31 -4.06
CA LEU A 40 -4.92 -6.65 -4.55
C LEU A 40 -6.17 -7.52 -4.73
N ARG A 41 -7.08 -7.50 -3.75
CA ARG A 41 -8.34 -8.26 -3.79
C ARG A 41 -9.35 -7.71 -4.80
N MET A 42 -9.45 -6.39 -4.95
CA MET A 42 -10.36 -5.74 -5.90
C MET A 42 -9.93 -5.96 -7.34
N PHE A 43 -8.64 -5.82 -7.63
CA PHE A 43 -8.11 -5.94 -8.99
C PHE A 43 -7.61 -7.34 -9.33
N GLY A 44 -7.56 -8.26 -8.35
CA GLY A 44 -7.13 -9.65 -8.57
C GLY A 44 -5.63 -9.82 -8.81
N TYR A 45 -4.82 -8.85 -8.41
CA TYR A 45 -3.37 -8.90 -8.57
C TYR A 45 -2.70 -9.56 -7.37
N SER A 46 -1.63 -10.33 -7.63
CA SER A 46 -0.73 -10.81 -6.57
C SER A 46 0.28 -9.70 -6.23
N PRO A 47 0.67 -9.52 -4.95
CA PRO A 47 1.62 -8.47 -4.56
C PRO A 47 2.96 -8.57 -5.31
N GLN A 48 3.35 -9.77 -5.74
CA GLN A 48 4.54 -10.03 -6.54
C GLN A 48 4.46 -9.52 -7.99
N GLN A 49 3.26 -9.19 -8.50
CA GLN A 49 3.08 -8.63 -9.85
C GLN A 49 3.21 -7.10 -9.89
N ILE A 50 3.17 -6.46 -8.73
CA ILE A 50 3.08 -5.00 -8.60
C ILE A 50 4.45 -4.39 -8.35
N ALA A 51 5.31 -5.05 -7.58
CA ALA A 51 6.71 -4.67 -7.44
C ALA A 51 7.53 -5.37 -8.54
N ARG A 52 8.08 -4.60 -9.48
CA ARG A 52 9.09 -5.07 -10.43
C ARG A 52 10.35 -4.22 -10.33
#